data_AF-A0A382KDQ9-F1
#
_entry.id   AF-A0A382KDQ9-F1
#
_cell.length_a   1.000
_cell.length_b   1.000
_cell.length_c   1.000
_cell.angle_alpha   90.00
_cell.angle_beta   90.00
_cell.angle_gamma   90.00
#
_symmetry.space_group_name_H-M   'P 1'
#
loop_
_entity.id
_entity.type
_entity.pdbx_description
1 polymer ?
#
loop_
_entity_poly.entity_id
_entity_poly.type
_entity_poly.pdbx_seq_one_letter_code
_entity_poly.pdbx_strand_id
1 'polypeptide(L)'
;VIAAVPAANDFWNTYFVDPIMADSKGEAGAKYNIYNTIIYGFIFFLLFLLVHELLENWKIELDEKFVIASVPLLILGGASRVLEDADAFEPPVQYLFISPLIYGIITLYAILVIGLAVWLSKSELPSLTKGQGLVALAIGGYGLWWYFVPGEWLHPSSWSLIVLAASALTAEFYRGQPLRDPKMFFGIATALLLVLTLLTLARAPIENPEILWNTLLISGFLTFTIGYLAW
;
A
#
# COMPACT_ATOMS: atom_id res chain seq x y z
N VAL A 1 -31.87 5.87 25.62
CA VAL A 1 -30.39 5.80 25.58
C VAL A 1 -29.88 4.37 25.75
N ILE A 2 -30.31 3.61 26.77
CA ILE A 2 -29.82 2.24 27.05
C ILE A 2 -30.17 1.20 25.96
N ALA A 3 -31.31 1.32 25.27
CA ALA A 3 -31.68 0.40 24.16
C ALA A 3 -31.08 0.78 22.78
N ALA A 4 -30.57 2.01 22.64
CA ALA A 4 -30.02 2.49 21.37
C ALA A 4 -28.58 2.02 21.14
N VAL A 5 -27.81 1.81 22.22
CA VAL A 5 -26.42 1.36 22.16
C VAL A 5 -26.31 -0.10 21.66
N PRO A 6 -27.12 -1.07 22.13
CA PRO A 6 -27.11 -2.42 21.59
C PRO A 6 -27.57 -2.47 20.12
N ALA A 7 -28.64 -1.76 19.77
CA ALA A 7 -29.16 -1.74 18.40
C ALA A 7 -28.17 -1.12 17.39
N ALA A 8 -27.46 -0.05 17.79
CA ALA A 8 -26.40 0.53 16.97
C ALA A 8 -25.19 -0.40 16.83
N ASN A 9 -24.85 -1.15 17.89
CA ASN A 9 -23.78 -2.15 17.86
C ASN A 9 -24.14 -3.33 16.94
N ASP A 10 -25.38 -3.83 17.01
CA ASP A 10 -25.84 -4.91 16.14
C ASP A 10 -25.86 -4.48 14.67
N PHE A 11 -26.34 -3.26 14.38
CA PHE A 11 -26.27 -2.69 13.03
C PHE A 11 -24.82 -2.60 12.53
N TRP A 12 -23.91 -2.10 13.36
CA TRP A 12 -22.50 -1.97 12.98
C TRP A 12 -21.87 -3.34 12.69
N ASN A 13 -22.09 -4.31 13.57
CA ASN A 13 -21.55 -5.64 13.37
C ASN A 13 -22.10 -6.29 12.10
N THR A 14 -23.43 -6.30 11.93
CA THR A 14 -24.07 -6.94 10.77
C THR A 14 -23.67 -6.34 9.43
N TYR A 15 -23.54 -5.01 9.34
CA TYR A 15 -23.34 -4.35 8.04
C TYR A 15 -21.88 -3.99 7.73
N PHE A 16 -21.00 -3.90 8.74
CA PHE A 16 -19.61 -3.44 8.56
C PHE A 16 -18.59 -4.49 9.00
N VAL A 17 -18.74 -5.08 10.18
CA VAL A 17 -17.74 -6.00 10.75
C VAL A 17 -17.87 -7.41 10.17
N ASP A 18 -19.08 -7.97 10.18
CA ASP A 18 -19.34 -9.34 9.74
C ASP A 18 -18.92 -9.57 8.28
N PRO A 19 -19.15 -8.65 7.31
CA PRO A 19 -18.65 -8.83 5.96
C PRO A 19 -17.13 -8.86 5.86
N ILE A 20 -16.42 -8.08 6.67
CA ILE A 20 -14.94 -8.06 6.70
C ILE A 20 -14.40 -9.35 7.33
N MET A 21 -15.04 -9.81 8.41
CA MET A 21 -14.68 -11.08 9.07
C MET A 21 -15.00 -12.29 8.18
N ALA A 22 -16.01 -12.20 7.31
CA ALA A 22 -16.31 -13.22 6.32
C ALA A 22 -15.26 -13.22 5.19
N ASP A 23 -14.82 -12.04 4.73
CA ASP A 23 -13.77 -11.90 3.71
C ASP A 23 -12.44 -12.51 4.19
N SER A 24 -12.06 -12.25 5.44
CA SER A 24 -10.83 -12.78 6.03
C SER A 24 -10.78 -14.31 6.13
N LYS A 25 -11.91 -14.99 5.93
CA LYS A 25 -12.05 -16.45 5.98
C LYS A 25 -12.39 -17.06 4.62
N GLY A 26 -12.49 -16.24 3.57
CA GLY A 26 -12.95 -16.67 2.25
C GLY A 26 -14.41 -17.15 2.23
N GLU A 27 -15.25 -16.68 3.16
CA GLU A 27 -16.63 -17.10 3.29
C GLU A 27 -17.55 -16.33 2.31
N ALA A 28 -18.65 -16.97 1.87
CA ALA A 28 -19.61 -16.38 0.93
C ALA A 28 -20.33 -15.10 1.43
N GLY A 29 -20.18 -14.77 2.73
CA GLY A 29 -20.69 -13.57 3.38
C GLY A 29 -19.89 -12.28 3.09
N ALA A 30 -18.74 -12.39 2.41
CA ALA A 30 -17.87 -11.30 2.02
C ALA A 30 -18.45 -10.40 0.91
N LYS A 31 -19.61 -9.77 1.17
CA LYS A 31 -20.33 -8.97 0.17
C LYS A 31 -20.64 -7.56 0.67
N TYR A 32 -20.49 -6.61 -0.24
CA TYR A 32 -21.00 -5.27 -0.04
C TYR A 32 -22.54 -5.27 0.03
N ASN A 33 -23.06 -4.47 0.94
CA ASN A 33 -24.48 -4.19 1.12
C ASN A 33 -24.73 -2.69 0.91
N ILE A 34 -25.99 -2.28 0.84
CA ILE A 34 -26.32 -0.87 0.54
C ILE A 34 -25.75 0.11 1.57
N TYR A 35 -25.74 -0.25 2.86
CA TYR A 35 -25.28 0.62 3.93
C TYR A 35 -23.77 0.81 3.88
N ASN A 36 -23.02 -0.29 3.79
CA ASN A 36 -21.56 -0.22 3.73
C ASN A 36 -21.09 0.41 2.42
N THR A 37 -21.75 0.14 1.29
CA THR A 37 -21.42 0.76 -0.01
C THR A 37 -21.56 2.28 0.05
N ILE A 38 -22.69 2.79 0.58
CA ILE A 38 -22.92 4.23 0.68
C ILE A 38 -21.91 4.88 1.64
N ILE A 39 -21.69 4.28 2.82
CA ILE A 39 -20.79 4.85 3.82
C ILE A 39 -19.33 4.82 3.35
N TYR A 40 -18.88 3.71 2.77
CA TYR A 40 -17.54 3.61 2.22
C TYR A 40 -17.35 4.59 1.06
N GLY A 41 -18.31 4.69 0.14
CA GLY A 41 -18.26 5.69 -0.93
C GLY A 41 -18.17 7.12 -0.42
N PHE A 42 -18.93 7.46 0.62
CA PHE A 42 -18.86 8.77 1.27
C PHE A 42 -17.50 9.01 1.94
N ILE A 43 -16.95 8.03 2.65
CA ILE A 43 -15.61 8.12 3.26
C ILE A 43 -14.54 8.30 2.18
N PHE A 44 -14.62 7.57 1.07
CA PHE A 44 -13.70 7.73 -0.06
C PHE A 44 -13.77 9.12 -0.66
N PHE A 45 -14.97 9.67 -0.82
CA PHE A 45 -15.15 11.03 -1.28
C PHE A 45 -14.49 12.06 -0.34
N LEU A 46 -14.68 11.91 0.98
CA LEU A 46 -14.03 12.77 1.96
C LEU A 46 -12.50 12.62 1.96
N LEU A 47 -11.98 11.39 1.84
CA LEU A 47 -10.55 11.13 1.71
C LEU A 47 -9.97 11.76 0.46
N PHE A 48 -10.68 11.69 -0.67
CA PHE A 48 -10.28 12.34 -1.91
C PHE A 48 -10.18 13.87 -1.74
N LEU A 49 -11.19 14.49 -1.13
CA LEU A 49 -11.17 15.93 -0.84
C LEU A 49 -10.01 16.31 0.07
N LEU A 50 -9.76 15.50 1.12
CA LEU A 50 -8.63 15.71 2.03
C LEU A 50 -7.29 15.63 1.30
N VAL A 51 -7.09 14.61 0.46
CA VAL A 51 -5.86 14.45 -0.33
C VAL A 51 -5.66 15.64 -1.26
N HIS A 52 -6.72 16.07 -1.97
CA HIS A 52 -6.66 17.22 -2.85
C HIS A 52 -6.23 18.49 -2.10
N GLU A 53 -6.89 18.80 -0.99
CA GLU A 53 -6.60 19.96 -0.15
C GLU A 53 -5.17 19.92 0.41
N LEU A 54 -4.68 18.75 0.84
CA LEU A 54 -3.31 18.60 1.34
C LEU A 54 -2.27 18.83 0.24
N LEU A 55 -2.48 18.27 -0.95
CA LEU A 55 -1.56 18.45 -2.07
C LEU A 55 -1.52 19.91 -2.54
N GLU A 56 -2.67 20.58 -2.60
CA GLU A 56 -2.76 22.02 -2.92
C GLU A 56 -2.02 22.86 -1.87
N ASN A 57 -2.27 22.61 -0.57
CA ASN A 57 -1.59 23.30 0.53
C ASN A 57 -0.08 23.08 0.53
N TRP A 58 0.38 21.90 0.11
CA TRP A 58 1.80 21.58 -0.03
C TRP A 58 2.42 22.03 -1.35
N LYS A 59 1.62 22.64 -2.25
CA LYS A 59 2.02 23.10 -3.58
C LYS A 59 2.60 21.96 -4.44
N ILE A 60 2.01 20.76 -4.30
CA ILE A 60 2.37 19.60 -5.11
C ILE A 60 1.45 19.58 -6.33
N GLU A 61 2.01 19.91 -7.50
CA GLU A 61 1.27 19.86 -8.76
C GLU A 61 1.00 18.42 -9.19
N LEU A 62 -0.22 18.13 -9.63
CA LEU A 62 -0.65 16.85 -10.20
C LEU A 62 -0.23 16.74 -11.67
N ASP A 63 1.07 16.77 -11.93
CA ASP A 63 1.67 16.64 -13.25
C ASP A 63 2.04 15.19 -13.60
N GLU A 64 2.51 14.97 -14.83
CA GLU A 64 2.96 13.66 -15.31
C GLU A 64 4.01 13.03 -14.38
N LYS A 65 4.91 13.84 -13.79
CA LYS A 65 5.93 13.38 -12.86
C LYS A 65 5.31 12.82 -11.59
N PHE A 66 4.31 13.49 -11.02
CA PHE A 66 3.60 13.01 -9.84
C PHE A 66 2.83 11.72 -10.13
N VAL A 67 2.19 11.63 -11.30
CA VAL A 67 1.51 10.41 -11.75
C VAL A 67 2.48 9.24 -11.82
N ILE A 68 3.64 9.42 -12.48
CA ILE A 68 4.69 8.39 -12.56
C ILE A 68 5.22 8.02 -11.17
N ALA A 69 5.46 9.01 -10.31
CA ALA A 69 5.91 8.79 -8.94
C ALA A 69 4.88 8.05 -8.07
N SER A 70 3.60 8.04 -8.46
CA SER A 70 2.52 7.34 -7.75
C SER A 70 2.32 5.90 -8.23
N VAL A 71 2.89 5.50 -9.36
CA VAL A 71 2.78 4.13 -9.89
C VAL A 71 3.24 3.07 -8.90
N PRO A 72 4.39 3.21 -8.20
CA PRO A 72 4.80 2.21 -7.23
C PRO A 72 3.81 2.06 -6.07
N LEU A 73 3.17 3.15 -5.62
CA LEU A 73 2.13 3.11 -4.59
C LEU A 73 0.90 2.33 -5.07
N LEU A 74 0.47 2.53 -6.32
CA LEU A 74 -0.67 1.83 -6.90
C LEU A 74 -0.42 0.31 -6.90
N ILE A 75 0.76 -0.10 -7.36
CA ILE A 75 1.16 -1.51 -7.39
C ILE A 75 1.29 -2.04 -5.96
N LEU A 76 1.83 -1.24 -5.03
CA LEU A 76 1.95 -1.60 -3.62
C LEU A 76 0.59 -1.94 -3.02
N GLY A 77 -0.44 -1.13 -3.27
CA GLY A 77 -1.79 -1.43 -2.76
C GLY A 77 -2.33 -2.77 -3.24
N GLY A 78 -2.13 -3.10 -4.52
CA GLY A 78 -2.50 -4.40 -5.08
C GLY A 78 -1.67 -5.55 -4.49
N ALA A 79 -0.35 -5.39 -4.44
CA ALA A 79 0.55 -6.41 -3.88
C ALA A 79 0.30 -6.66 -2.38
N SER A 80 -0.08 -5.62 -1.62
CA SER A 80 -0.47 -5.75 -0.22
C SER A 80 -1.80 -6.50 -0.04
N ARG A 81 -2.77 -6.38 -0.97
CA ARG A 81 -3.96 -7.26 -0.99
C ARG A 81 -3.55 -8.72 -1.21
N VAL A 82 -2.69 -8.96 -2.20
CA VAL A 82 -2.25 -10.32 -2.51
C VAL A 82 -1.51 -10.96 -1.34
N LEU A 83 -0.74 -10.19 -0.55
CA LEU A 83 -0.16 -10.69 0.70
C LEU A 83 -1.21 -11.14 1.71
N GLU A 84 -2.32 -10.39 1.82
CA GLU A 84 -3.44 -10.79 2.68
C GLU A 84 -4.13 -12.04 2.17
N ASP A 85 -4.42 -12.11 0.87
CA ASP A 85 -5.02 -13.29 0.25
C ASP A 85 -4.09 -14.53 0.31
N ALA A 86 -2.78 -14.32 0.51
CA ALA A 86 -1.77 -15.37 0.69
C ALA A 86 -1.51 -15.72 2.17
N ASP A 87 -2.42 -15.33 3.08
CA ASP A 87 -2.35 -15.57 4.52
C ASP A 87 -1.04 -15.07 5.18
N ALA A 88 -0.44 -14.01 4.64
CA ALA A 88 0.80 -13.43 5.18
C ALA A 88 0.58 -12.62 6.47
N PHE A 89 -0.67 -12.40 6.86
CA PHE A 89 -1.06 -11.69 8.09
C PHE A 89 -2.06 -12.52 8.88
N GLU A 90 -1.93 -12.50 10.21
CA GLU A 90 -2.95 -13.06 11.10
C GLU A 90 -3.85 -11.94 11.68
N PRO A 91 -5.09 -12.26 12.10
CA PRO A 91 -5.91 -11.34 12.86
C PRO A 91 -5.20 -10.84 14.14
N PRO A 92 -5.34 -9.55 14.51
CA PRO A 92 -6.22 -8.54 13.91
C PRO A 92 -5.60 -7.75 12.75
N VAL A 93 -4.31 -7.96 12.45
CA VAL A 93 -3.59 -7.20 11.42
C VAL A 93 -4.15 -7.48 10.04
N GLN A 94 -4.54 -8.73 9.76
CA GLN A 94 -5.17 -9.14 8.50
C GLN A 94 -6.33 -8.20 8.08
N TYR A 95 -7.20 -7.83 9.03
CA TYR A 95 -8.38 -6.98 8.75
C TYR A 95 -8.02 -5.60 8.17
N LEU A 96 -6.82 -5.09 8.48
CA LEU A 96 -6.34 -3.82 7.95
C LEU A 96 -6.06 -3.89 6.44
N PHE A 97 -5.71 -5.07 5.94
CA PHE A 97 -5.39 -5.30 4.54
C PHE A 97 -6.60 -5.75 3.71
N ILE A 98 -7.78 -5.88 4.33
CA ILE A 98 -9.04 -6.19 3.65
C ILE A 98 -9.70 -4.92 3.11
N SER A 99 -10.44 -5.05 2.00
CA SER A 99 -11.19 -3.93 1.42
C SER A 99 -12.43 -3.56 2.25
N PRO A 100 -12.77 -2.27 2.38
CA PRO A 100 -12.09 -1.12 1.78
C PRO A 100 -10.94 -0.55 2.63
N LEU A 101 -10.70 -1.06 3.85
CA LEU A 101 -9.77 -0.48 4.84
C LEU A 101 -8.36 -0.28 4.28
N ILE A 102 -7.85 -1.26 3.52
CA ILE A 102 -6.54 -1.18 2.89
C ILE A 102 -6.33 0.07 2.05
N TYR A 103 -7.35 0.52 1.30
CA TYR A 103 -7.22 1.71 0.47
C TYR A 103 -7.05 2.98 1.32
N GLY A 104 -7.73 3.04 2.47
CA GLY A 104 -7.52 4.09 3.46
C GLY A 104 -6.11 4.06 4.05
N ILE A 105 -5.57 2.88 4.34
CA ILE A 105 -4.22 2.70 4.89
C ILE A 105 -3.15 3.09 3.88
N ILE A 106 -3.26 2.61 2.63
CA ILE A 106 -2.32 2.97 1.55
C ILE A 106 -2.37 4.47 1.28
N THR A 107 -3.55 5.09 1.31
CA THR A 107 -3.71 6.54 1.17
C THR A 107 -3.07 7.29 2.35
N LEU A 108 -3.31 6.84 3.59
CA LEU A 108 -2.70 7.44 4.77
C LEU A 108 -1.17 7.33 4.72
N TYR A 109 -0.65 6.16 4.37
CA TYR A 109 0.78 5.96 4.15
C TYR A 109 1.31 6.94 3.09
N ALA A 110 0.61 7.09 1.97
CA ALA A 110 1.00 8.02 0.91
C ALA A 110 1.07 9.47 1.41
N ILE A 111 0.05 9.92 2.17
CA ILE A 111 0.01 11.24 2.80
C ILE A 111 1.19 11.42 3.78
N LEU A 112 1.50 10.41 4.59
CA LEU A 112 2.63 10.46 5.52
C LEU A 112 3.97 10.56 4.79
N VAL A 113 4.17 9.78 3.72
CA VAL A 113 5.40 9.80 2.93
C VAL A 113 5.58 11.13 2.20
N ILE A 114 4.55 11.63 1.50
CA ILE A 114 4.64 12.92 0.79
C ILE A 114 4.77 14.08 1.80
N GLY A 115 4.09 14.01 2.95
CA GLY A 115 4.23 14.98 4.04
C GLY A 115 5.63 15.00 4.63
N LEU A 116 6.22 13.82 4.87
CA LEU A 116 7.62 13.68 5.26
C LEU A 116 8.55 14.28 4.19
N ALA A 117 8.26 14.05 2.90
CA ALA A 117 9.04 14.58 1.79
C ALA A 117 9.02 16.12 1.75
N VAL A 118 7.84 16.72 1.96
CA VAL A 118 7.67 18.18 2.05
C VAL A 118 8.40 18.74 3.28
N TRP A 119 8.36 18.05 4.41
CA TRP A 119 9.10 18.46 5.60
C TRP A 119 10.63 18.38 5.36
N LEU A 120 11.11 17.31 4.73
CA LEU A 120 12.52 17.15 4.37
C LEU A 120 12.99 18.22 3.39
N SER A 121 12.16 18.63 2.42
CA SER A 121 12.54 19.64 1.43
C SER A 121 12.70 21.04 2.06
N LYS A 122 11.96 21.33 3.13
CA LYS A 122 12.02 22.59 3.87
C LYS A 122 13.05 22.60 5.01
N SER A 123 13.46 21.43 5.50
CA SER A 123 14.40 21.32 6.60
C SER A 123 15.79 21.85 6.21
N GLU A 124 16.45 22.56 7.13
CA GLU A 124 17.81 23.09 6.92
C GLU A 124 18.92 22.05 7.21
N LEU A 125 18.54 20.85 7.68
CA LEU A 125 19.50 19.82 8.04
C LEU A 125 20.37 19.41 6.84
N PRO A 126 21.65 19.07 7.06
CA PRO A 126 22.51 18.54 6.01
C PRO A 126 21.89 17.32 5.34
N SER A 127 22.05 17.19 4.01
CA SER A 127 21.50 16.07 3.24
C SER A 127 21.99 14.71 3.75
N LEU A 128 23.23 14.64 4.24
CA LEU A 128 23.80 13.43 4.83
C LEU A 128 23.02 13.01 6.09
N THR A 129 22.75 13.94 7.00
CA THR A 129 22.01 13.69 8.25
C THR A 129 20.58 13.22 7.95
N LYS A 130 19.91 13.88 7.01
CA LYS A 130 18.56 13.47 6.55
C LYS A 130 18.59 12.05 5.98
N GLY A 131 19.55 11.76 5.09
CA GLY A 131 19.71 10.44 4.48
C GLY A 131 19.98 9.34 5.51
N GLN A 132 20.88 9.58 6.47
CA GLN A 132 21.17 8.65 7.56
C GLN A 132 19.93 8.38 8.42
N GLY A 133 19.17 9.42 8.77
CA GLY A 133 17.92 9.26 9.52
C GLY A 133 16.88 8.44 8.76
N LEU A 134 16.77 8.62 7.44
CA LEU A 134 15.87 7.85 6.59
C LEU A 134 16.28 6.38 6.44
N VAL A 135 17.58 6.11 6.29
CA VAL A 135 18.11 4.74 6.28
C VAL A 135 17.83 4.05 7.61
N ALA A 136 18.09 4.75 8.73
CA ALA A 136 17.80 4.23 10.06
C ALA A 136 16.30 3.98 10.26
N LEU A 137 15.43 4.87 9.76
CA LEU A 137 13.98 4.71 9.81
C LEU A 137 13.52 3.50 8.97
N ALA A 138 14.04 3.32 7.77
CA ALA A 138 13.66 2.21 6.89
C ALA A 138 14.12 0.85 7.44
N ILE A 139 15.35 0.77 7.94
CA ILE A 139 15.90 -0.47 8.54
C ILE A 139 15.25 -0.75 9.89
N GLY A 140 15.24 0.25 10.78
CA GLY A 140 14.72 0.11 12.14
C GLY A 140 13.20 -0.08 12.17
N GLY A 141 12.45 0.65 11.34
CA GLY A 141 11.00 0.50 11.22
C GLY A 141 10.61 -0.90 10.76
N TYR A 142 11.28 -1.43 9.74
CA TYR A 142 11.05 -2.82 9.32
C TYR A 142 11.55 -3.83 10.37
N GLY A 143 12.70 -3.59 10.99
CA GLY A 143 13.21 -4.45 12.05
C GLY A 143 12.24 -4.58 13.22
N LEU A 144 11.59 -3.47 13.61
CA LEU A 144 10.52 -3.47 14.61
C LEU A 144 9.30 -4.26 14.13
N TRP A 145 8.83 -4.00 12.91
CA TRP A 145 7.73 -4.76 12.30
C TRP A 145 7.98 -6.27 12.32
N TRP A 146 9.20 -6.69 11.96
CA TRP A 146 9.59 -8.08 11.86
C TRP A 146 9.49 -8.85 13.19
N TYR A 147 9.59 -8.18 14.34
CA TYR A 147 9.40 -8.82 15.65
C TYR A 147 7.94 -9.20 15.94
N PHE A 148 6.98 -8.52 15.32
CA PHE A 148 5.56 -8.68 15.64
C PHE A 148 4.78 -9.40 14.54
N VAL A 149 5.33 -9.44 13.32
CA VAL A 149 4.64 -10.03 12.20
C VAL A 149 4.75 -11.56 12.22
N PRO A 150 3.64 -12.30 12.08
CA PRO A 150 3.68 -13.75 11.97
C PRO A 150 4.20 -14.18 10.59
N GLY A 151 4.86 -15.34 10.52
CA GLY A 151 5.30 -15.97 9.28
C GLY A 151 6.73 -15.63 8.80
N GLU A 152 7.11 -16.19 7.66
CA GLU A 152 8.47 -16.16 7.10
C GLU A 152 8.75 -14.88 6.27
N TRP A 153 8.68 -13.72 6.93
CA TRP A 153 8.94 -12.44 6.29
C TRP A 153 10.40 -12.26 5.85
N LEU A 154 10.66 -11.32 4.94
CA LEU A 154 12.01 -11.02 4.46
C LEU A 154 12.97 -10.80 5.64
N HIS A 155 14.08 -11.51 5.68
CA HIS A 155 14.98 -11.41 6.85
C HIS A 155 15.53 -9.97 6.99
N PRO A 156 15.59 -9.39 8.21
CA PRO A 156 16.00 -7.99 8.41
C PRO A 156 17.39 -7.66 7.86
N SER A 157 18.32 -8.61 7.84
CA SER A 157 19.63 -8.40 7.21
C SER A 157 19.55 -8.24 5.69
N SER A 158 18.72 -9.04 5.01
CA SER A 158 18.45 -8.90 3.57
C SER A 158 17.83 -7.54 3.27
N TRP A 159 16.85 -7.13 4.07
CA TRP A 159 16.25 -5.81 3.96
C TRP A 159 17.26 -4.69 4.16
N SER A 160 18.12 -4.80 5.18
CA SER A 160 19.16 -3.81 5.46
C SER A 160 20.11 -3.63 4.28
N LEU A 161 20.54 -4.72 3.64
CA LEU A 161 21.40 -4.66 2.46
C LEU A 161 20.70 -3.98 1.27
N ILE A 162 19.41 -4.26 1.06
CA ILE A 162 18.61 -3.62 0.00
C ILE A 162 18.47 -2.11 0.27
N VAL A 163 18.14 -1.71 1.50
CA VAL A 163 18.03 -0.29 1.87
C VAL A 163 19.36 0.43 1.68
N LEU A 164 20.47 -0.17 2.11
CA LEU A 164 21.80 0.41 1.94
C LEU A 164 22.17 0.53 0.45
N ALA A 165 21.92 -0.50 -0.35
CA ALA A 165 22.18 -0.47 -1.80
C ALA A 165 21.31 0.58 -2.50
N ALA A 166 20.00 0.60 -2.24
CA ALA A 166 19.08 1.59 -2.80
C ALA A 166 19.47 3.02 -2.41
N SER A 167 19.87 3.22 -1.16
CA SER A 167 20.33 4.53 -0.67
C SER A 167 21.64 4.96 -1.30
N ALA A 168 22.60 4.03 -1.48
CA ALA A 168 23.86 4.30 -2.16
C ALA A 168 23.65 4.66 -3.64
N LEU A 169 22.82 3.89 -4.35
CA LEU A 169 22.44 4.20 -5.75
C LEU A 169 21.74 5.56 -5.85
N THR A 170 20.81 5.83 -4.93
CA THR A 170 20.12 7.13 -4.88
C THR A 170 21.10 8.27 -4.66
N ALA A 171 22.06 8.10 -3.74
CA ALA A 171 23.09 9.10 -3.47
C ALA A 171 24.05 9.30 -4.67
N GLU A 172 24.39 8.24 -5.40
CA GLU A 172 25.27 8.31 -6.57
C GLU A 172 24.59 9.04 -7.74
N PHE A 173 23.39 8.59 -8.13
CA PHE A 173 22.71 9.09 -9.32
C PHE A 173 21.96 10.41 -9.09
N TYR A 174 21.30 10.56 -7.93
CA TYR A 174 20.45 11.71 -7.63
C TYR A 174 21.02 12.62 -6.55
N ARG A 175 22.08 12.21 -5.85
CA ARG A 175 22.69 12.98 -4.74
C ARG A 175 21.63 13.38 -3.72
N GLY A 176 21.58 14.66 -3.36
CA GLY A 176 20.57 15.22 -2.45
C GLY A 176 19.28 15.69 -3.13
N GLN A 177 19.09 15.46 -4.44
CA GLN A 177 17.90 15.92 -5.16
C GLN A 177 16.59 15.35 -4.60
N PRO A 178 16.47 14.04 -4.26
CA PRO A 178 15.22 13.50 -3.73
C PRO A 178 14.82 14.19 -2.43
N LEU A 179 15.79 14.60 -1.60
CA LEU A 179 15.52 15.30 -0.35
C LEU A 179 15.01 16.73 -0.55
N ARG A 180 15.02 17.26 -1.78
CA ARG A 180 14.54 18.60 -2.16
C ARG A 180 13.30 18.55 -3.06
N ASP A 181 13.10 17.44 -3.76
CA ASP A 181 11.95 17.17 -4.63
C ASP A 181 11.01 16.14 -3.97
N PRO A 182 9.89 16.59 -3.37
CA PRO A 182 8.95 15.71 -2.71
C PRO A 182 8.38 14.60 -3.60
N LYS A 183 8.19 14.87 -4.90
CA LYS A 183 7.61 13.90 -5.83
C LYS A 183 8.60 12.75 -6.08
N MET A 184 9.86 13.11 -6.32
CA MET A 184 10.94 12.12 -6.51
C MET A 184 11.14 11.27 -5.25
N PHE A 185 11.19 11.90 -4.07
CA PHE A 185 11.28 11.16 -2.81
C PHE A 185 10.12 10.18 -2.63
N PHE A 186 8.90 10.63 -2.87
CA PHE A 186 7.70 9.83 -2.75
C PHE A 186 7.75 8.58 -3.64
N GLY A 187 8.15 8.75 -4.91
CA GLY A 187 8.33 7.63 -5.82
C GLY A 187 9.40 6.64 -5.36
N ILE A 188 10.56 7.12 -4.89
CA ILE A 188 11.65 6.25 -4.39
C ILE A 188 11.22 5.50 -3.12
N ALA A 189 10.58 6.18 -2.16
CA ALA A 189 10.17 5.59 -0.90
C ALA A 189 9.08 4.53 -1.09
N THR A 190 8.07 4.82 -1.92
CA THR A 190 6.99 3.86 -2.23
C THR A 190 7.51 2.69 -3.07
N ALA A 191 8.44 2.91 -3.99
CA ALA A 191 9.11 1.84 -4.73
C ALA A 191 9.95 0.93 -3.82
N LEU A 192 10.65 1.50 -2.83
CA LEU A 192 11.43 0.73 -1.87
C LEU A 192 10.52 -0.17 -1.02
N LEU A 193 9.37 0.35 -0.55
CA LEU A 193 8.38 -0.46 0.15
C LEU A 193 7.74 -1.52 -0.76
N LEU A 194 7.44 -1.19 -2.02
CA LEU A 194 6.96 -2.16 -3.00
C LEU A 194 7.95 -3.31 -3.19
N VAL A 195 9.25 -3.03 -3.26
CA VAL A 195 10.28 -4.08 -3.34
C VAL A 195 10.22 -5.00 -2.12
N LEU A 196 10.07 -4.46 -0.91
CA LEU A 196 9.88 -5.27 0.30
C LEU A 196 8.65 -6.18 0.18
N THR A 197 7.51 -5.61 -0.22
CA THR A 197 6.24 -6.32 -0.37
C THR A 197 6.35 -7.45 -1.40
N LEU A 198 6.93 -7.17 -2.57
CA LEU A 198 7.10 -8.17 -3.63
C LEU A 198 8.09 -9.28 -3.23
N LEU A 199 9.18 -8.94 -2.56
CA LEU A 199 10.14 -9.94 -2.08
C LEU A 199 9.56 -10.80 -0.96
N THR A 200 8.69 -10.22 -0.12
CA THR A 200 7.95 -10.97 0.89
C THR A 200 6.95 -11.91 0.22
N LEU A 201 6.20 -11.42 -0.77
CA LEU A 201 5.27 -12.22 -1.53
C LEU A 201 5.97 -13.37 -2.28
N ALA A 202 7.16 -13.13 -2.82
CA ALA A 202 7.95 -14.15 -3.51
C ALA A 202 8.43 -15.30 -2.60
N ARG A 203 8.31 -15.15 -1.27
CA ARG A 203 8.57 -16.24 -0.31
C ARG A 203 7.35 -17.09 -0.02
N ALA A 204 6.15 -16.61 -0.34
CA ALA A 204 4.93 -17.36 -0.13
C ALA A 204 4.94 -18.65 -0.98
N PRO A 205 4.43 -19.78 -0.46
CA PRO A 205 4.33 -21.01 -1.22
C PRO A 205 3.40 -20.81 -2.43
N ILE A 206 3.80 -21.35 -3.58
CA ILE A 206 2.96 -21.32 -4.79
C ILE A 206 2.08 -22.56 -4.78
N GLU A 207 0.83 -22.40 -4.36
CA GLU A 207 -0.12 -23.53 -4.30
C GLU A 207 -0.62 -23.97 -5.69
N ASN A 208 -0.90 -23.01 -6.59
CA ASN A 208 -1.53 -23.26 -7.90
C ASN A 208 -0.68 -22.67 -9.06
N PRO A 209 0.51 -23.22 -9.35
CA PRO A 209 1.46 -22.66 -10.32
C PRO A 209 0.92 -22.62 -11.76
N GLU A 210 0.00 -23.51 -12.10
CA GLU A 210 -0.64 -23.58 -13.42
C GLU A 210 -1.52 -22.36 -13.74
N ILE A 211 -2.00 -21.64 -12.72
CA ILE A 211 -2.82 -20.43 -12.91
C ILE A 211 -2.06 -19.39 -13.72
N LEU A 212 -0.75 -19.26 -13.54
CA LEU A 212 0.05 -18.28 -14.30
C LEU A 212 -0.05 -18.54 -15.81
N TRP A 213 0.20 -19.79 -16.21
CA TRP A 213 0.15 -20.19 -17.61
C TRP A 213 -1.28 -20.14 -18.17
N ASN A 214 -2.25 -20.63 -17.40
CA ASN A 214 -3.66 -20.58 -17.79
C ASN A 214 -4.13 -19.14 -18.01
N THR A 215 -3.75 -18.22 -17.12
CA THR A 215 -4.11 -16.80 -17.23
C THR A 215 -3.49 -16.17 -18.47
N LEU A 216 -2.21 -16.41 -18.75
CA LEU A 216 -1.55 -15.89 -19.96
C LEU A 216 -2.17 -16.46 -21.24
N LEU A 217 -2.47 -17.76 -21.27
CA LEU A 217 -3.09 -18.41 -22.41
C LEU A 217 -4.52 -17.90 -22.64
N ILE A 218 -5.34 -17.83 -21.59
CA ILE A 218 -6.74 -17.37 -21.67
C ILE A 218 -6.78 -15.89 -22.06
N SER A 219 -6.01 -15.03 -21.40
CA SER A 219 -5.98 -13.60 -21.71
C SER A 219 -5.43 -13.32 -23.10
N GLY A 220 -4.38 -14.02 -23.53
CA GLY A 220 -3.83 -13.94 -24.88
C GLY A 220 -4.84 -14.39 -25.93
N PHE A 221 -5.49 -15.54 -25.72
CA PHE A 221 -6.55 -16.04 -26.60
C PHE A 221 -7.73 -15.07 -26.71
N LEU A 222 -8.23 -14.55 -25.58
CA LEU A 222 -9.32 -13.58 -25.57
C LEU A 222 -8.93 -12.27 -26.26
N THR A 223 -7.73 -11.74 -25.99
CA THR A 223 -7.23 -10.52 -26.63
C THR A 223 -7.12 -10.70 -28.14
N PHE A 224 -6.57 -11.82 -28.60
CA PHE A 224 -6.48 -12.13 -30.02
C PHE A 224 -7.86 -12.29 -30.66
N THR A 225 -8.77 -13.01 -29.99
CA THR A 225 -10.13 -13.25 -30.50
C THR A 225 -10.91 -11.95 -30.63
N ILE A 226 -10.88 -11.09 -29.60
CA ILE A 226 -11.53 -9.78 -29.63
C ILE A 226 -10.90 -8.91 -30.72
N GLY A 227 -9.57 -8.88 -30.79
CA GLY A 227 -8.85 -8.11 -31.82
C GLY A 227 -9.18 -8.57 -33.25
N TYR A 228 -9.28 -9.88 -33.48
CA TYR A 228 -9.63 -10.47 -34.77
C TYR A 228 -11.09 -10.22 -35.15
N LEU A 229 -12.03 -10.30 -34.18
CA LEU A 229 -13.46 -10.06 -34.43
C LEU A 229 -13.82 -8.57 -34.53
N ALA A 230 -12.97 -7.67 -34.05
CA ALA A 230 -13.16 -6.23 -34.13
C ALA A 230 -12.74 -5.64 -35.50
N TRP A 231 -12.09 -6.43 -36.36
CA TRP A 231 -11.66 -6.07 -37.72
C TRP A 231 -12.35 -6.95 -38.77
#